data_AF-A0AA36FKF7-F1
#
_entry.id   AF-A0AA36FKF7-F1
#
_cell.length_a   1.000
_cell.length_b   1.000
_cell.length_c   1.000
_cell.angle_alpha   90.00
_cell.angle_beta   90.00
_cell.angle_gamma   90.00
#
_symmetry.space_group_name_H-M   'P 1'
#
loop_
_entity.id
_entity.type
_entity.pdbx_description
1 polymer ?
#
loop_
_entity_poly.entity_id
_entity_poly.type
_entity_poly.pdbx_seq_one_letter_code
_entity_poly.pdbx_strand_id
1 'polypeptide(L)'
;MSLFPFTRPAAMDVLLLALTTILAVTSDQEFDEAYYNRLGPGYSYDYIGTPPTERFHTVSSLPECAFYALNSQSEYFTYNKVSRVCKNYSPKYKMTVVSTNDNNETAFYRCHGIADSMAIFISLKP
;
A
#
# COMPACT_ATOMS: atom_id res chain seq x y z
N MET A 1 49.10 -20.53 32.22
CA MET A 1 48.08 -21.57 31.89
C MET A 1 46.75 -21.02 32.38
N SER A 2 45.63 -20.97 31.65
CA SER A 2 45.22 -21.56 30.37
C SER A 2 44.10 -20.68 29.76
N LEU A 3 43.94 -20.81 28.44
CA LEU A 3 42.99 -20.18 27.54
C LEU A 3 41.50 -20.25 27.96
N PHE A 4 40.76 -19.18 27.62
CA PHE A 4 39.31 -19.12 27.31
C PHE A 4 38.90 -20.24 26.30
N PRO A 5 37.61 -20.64 26.05
CA PRO A 5 36.49 -19.69 25.89
C PRO A 5 35.01 -20.25 25.88
N PHE A 6 34.06 -19.42 25.40
CA PHE A 6 32.79 -19.77 24.73
C PHE A 6 31.52 -20.10 25.58
N THR A 7 30.90 -19.08 26.15
CA THR A 7 29.43 -19.03 26.33
C THR A 7 28.80 -18.42 25.07
N ARG A 8 28.75 -19.18 23.96
CA ARG A 8 28.45 -18.61 22.62
C ARG A 8 27.36 -19.26 21.74
N PRO A 9 26.63 -20.35 22.11
CA PRO A 9 25.47 -20.78 21.29
C PRO A 9 24.14 -20.18 21.76
N ALA A 10 23.74 -20.42 23.01
CA ALA A 10 22.36 -20.19 23.46
C ALA A 10 21.91 -18.72 23.42
N ALA A 11 22.80 -17.78 23.75
CA ALA A 11 22.46 -16.35 23.70
C ALA A 11 22.31 -15.84 22.26
N MET A 12 23.04 -16.41 21.30
CA MET A 12 22.87 -16.11 19.89
C MET A 12 21.58 -16.72 19.35
N ASP A 13 21.25 -17.95 19.74
CA ASP A 13 20.03 -18.63 19.32
C ASP A 13 18.77 -17.88 19.76
N VAL A 14 18.71 -17.42 21.02
CA VAL A 14 17.58 -16.61 21.54
C VAL A 14 17.49 -15.25 20.83
N LEU A 15 18.62 -14.62 20.55
CA LEU A 15 18.65 -13.33 19.84
C LEU A 15 18.20 -13.48 18.38
N LEU A 16 18.63 -14.54 17.68
CA LEU A 16 18.19 -14.87 16.32
C LEU A 16 16.71 -15.26 16.29
N LEU A 17 16.23 -16.01 17.28
CA LEU A 17 14.81 -16.35 17.40
C LEU A 17 13.96 -15.09 17.64
N ALA A 18 14.41 -14.19 18.51
CA ALA A 18 13.75 -12.91 18.75
C ALA A 18 13.73 -12.05 17.46
N LEU A 19 14.85 -11.96 16.74
CA LEU A 19 14.94 -11.18 15.51
C LEU A 19 14.04 -11.75 14.41
N THR A 20 13.99 -13.07 14.26
CA THR A 20 13.11 -13.74 13.28
C THR A 20 11.64 -13.61 13.65
N THR A 21 11.27 -13.66 14.94
CA THR A 21 9.89 -13.38 15.36
C THR A 21 9.48 -11.93 15.13
N ILE A 22 10.37 -10.95 15.36
CA ILE A 22 10.07 -9.54 15.08
C ILE A 22 9.92 -9.31 13.58
N LEU A 23 10.80 -9.89 12.76
CA LEU A 23 10.74 -9.81 11.29
C LEU A 23 9.48 -10.50 10.73
N ALA A 24 9.10 -11.65 11.28
CA ALA A 24 7.86 -12.34 10.93
C ALA A 24 6.62 -11.52 11.32
N VAL A 25 6.60 -10.91 12.51
CA VAL A 25 5.51 -10.02 12.96
C VAL A 25 5.40 -8.75 12.11
N THR A 26 6.51 -8.24 11.57
CA THR A 26 6.45 -7.13 10.59
C THR A 26 6.10 -7.57 9.17
N SER A 27 6.36 -8.84 8.81
CA SER A 27 5.97 -9.41 7.52
C SER A 27 4.47 -9.72 7.45
N ASP A 28 3.89 -10.08 8.59
CA ASP A 28 2.45 -10.27 8.78
C ASP A 28 1.74 -8.98 9.17
N GLN A 29 2.30 -7.82 8.81
CA GLN A 29 1.52 -6.59 8.76
C GLN A 29 0.55 -6.73 7.57
N GLU A 30 -0.47 -7.56 7.80
CA GLU A 30 -1.71 -7.65 7.04
C GLU A 30 -2.09 -6.21 6.72
N PHE A 31 -2.31 -5.95 5.44
CA PHE A 31 -2.94 -4.71 5.00
C PHE A 31 -4.20 -4.57 5.85
N ASP A 32 -4.16 -3.68 6.84
CA ASP A 32 -5.28 -3.47 7.74
C ASP A 32 -6.37 -2.79 6.89
N GLU A 33 -7.28 -3.63 6.37
CA GLU A 33 -8.40 -3.25 5.50
C GLU A 33 -9.26 -2.16 6.14
N ALA A 34 -9.07 -1.86 7.43
CA ALA A 34 -9.70 -0.75 8.14
C ALA A 34 -9.49 0.63 7.49
N TYR A 35 -8.35 0.87 6.81
CA TYR A 35 -8.03 2.22 6.32
C TYR A 35 -8.49 2.51 4.89
N TYR A 36 -8.54 1.49 4.03
CA TYR A 36 -8.89 1.63 2.63
C TYR A 36 -9.87 0.56 2.19
N ASN A 37 -10.92 1.00 1.52
CA ASN A 37 -11.82 0.15 0.77
C ASN A 37 -11.25 -0.14 -0.62
N ARG A 38 -11.58 -1.33 -1.13
CA ARG A 38 -11.22 -1.76 -2.49
C ARG A 38 -12.35 -1.45 -3.46
N LEU A 39 -12.04 -0.79 -4.57
CA LEU A 39 -13.01 -0.52 -5.65
C LEU A 39 -13.14 -1.70 -6.63
N GLY A 40 -12.05 -2.45 -6.81
CA GLY A 40 -11.99 -3.65 -7.65
C GLY A 40 -10.82 -3.62 -8.64
N PRO A 41 -10.53 -4.76 -9.30
CA PRO A 41 -9.56 -4.80 -10.40
C PRO A 41 -10.10 -4.09 -11.64
N GLY A 42 -9.20 -3.62 -12.52
CA GLY A 42 -9.58 -2.94 -13.78
C GLY A 42 -9.98 -1.48 -13.61
N TYR A 43 -9.67 -0.88 -12.46
CA TYR A 43 -9.89 0.55 -12.19
C TYR A 43 -8.59 1.24 -11.76
N SER A 44 -8.48 2.51 -12.14
CA SER A 44 -7.41 3.42 -11.75
C SER A 44 -7.98 4.81 -11.44
N TYR A 45 -7.11 5.78 -11.16
CA TYR A 45 -7.51 7.18 -10.99
C TYR A 45 -6.70 8.09 -11.91
N ASP A 46 -7.38 9.11 -12.43
CA ASP A 46 -6.79 10.19 -13.22
C ASP A 46 -7.07 11.55 -12.58
N TYR A 47 -6.16 12.49 -12.76
CA TYR A 47 -6.33 13.86 -12.28
C TYR A 47 -7.36 14.61 -13.11
N ILE A 48 -8.26 15.33 -12.45
CA ILE A 48 -9.14 16.29 -13.12
C ILE A 48 -8.36 17.58 -13.34
N GLY A 49 -8.03 17.89 -14.60
CA GLY A 49 -7.27 19.08 -14.99
C GLY A 49 -5.81 18.79 -15.29
N THR A 50 -4.90 19.69 -14.92
CA THR A 50 -3.46 19.51 -15.18
C THR A 50 -2.87 18.50 -14.19
N PRO A 51 -2.39 17.34 -14.65
CA PRO A 51 -1.80 16.35 -13.76
C PRO A 51 -0.48 16.87 -13.18
N PRO A 52 -0.22 16.71 -11.87
CA PRO A 52 1.12 16.88 -11.34
C PRO A 52 2.06 15.84 -11.96
N THR A 53 3.38 16.07 -11.88
CA THR A 53 4.35 15.04 -12.27
C THR A 53 4.12 13.80 -11.43
N GLU A 54 3.61 12.74 -12.06
CA GLU A 54 3.25 11.51 -11.40
C GLU A 54 4.50 10.85 -10.81
N ARG A 55 4.43 10.49 -9.53
CA ARG A 55 5.45 9.70 -8.87
C ARG A 55 4.90 8.31 -8.66
N PHE A 56 5.26 7.43 -9.59
CA PHE A 56 5.02 6.01 -9.46
C PHE A 56 6.21 5.36 -8.79
N HIS A 57 5.93 4.45 -7.87
CA HIS A 57 6.95 3.74 -7.11
C HIS A 57 6.74 2.25 -7.28
N THR A 58 7.81 1.50 -7.56
CA THR A 58 7.77 0.05 -7.46
C THR A 58 7.96 -0.32 -6.00
N VAL A 59 7.06 -1.15 -5.47
CA VAL A 59 7.09 -1.62 -4.08
C VAL A 59 7.16 -3.15 -4.03
N SER A 60 7.36 -3.71 -2.85
CA SER A 60 7.44 -5.16 -2.63
C SER A 60 6.05 -5.79 -2.56
N SER A 61 5.07 -5.07 -2.03
CA SER A 61 3.74 -5.60 -1.71
C SER A 61 2.64 -4.51 -1.68
N LEU A 62 1.37 -4.94 -1.68
CA LEU A 62 0.21 -4.06 -1.47
C LEU A 62 0.24 -3.33 -0.10
N PRO A 63 0.51 -4.00 1.04
CA PRO A 63 0.67 -3.32 2.33
C PRO A 63 1.69 -2.18 2.29
N GLU A 64 2.82 -2.36 1.60
CA GLU A 64 3.83 -1.32 1.46
C GLU A 64 3.30 -0.11 0.66
N CYS A 65 2.56 -0.35 -0.43
CA CYS A 65 1.90 0.71 -1.18
C CYS A 65 0.93 1.50 -0.30
N ALA A 66 0.11 0.79 0.48
CA ALA A 66 -0.86 1.36 1.40
C ALA A 66 -0.19 2.22 2.48
N PHE A 67 0.92 1.75 3.04
CA PHE A 67 1.71 2.49 4.02
C PHE A 67 2.21 3.82 3.44
N TYR A 68 2.72 3.82 2.20
CA TYR A 68 3.10 5.05 1.51
C TYR A 68 1.90 5.97 1.25
N ALA A 69 0.75 5.41 0.88
CA ALA A 69 -0.47 6.18 0.68
C ALA A 69 -0.94 6.84 1.99
N LEU A 70 -0.93 6.11 3.11
CA LEU A 70 -1.25 6.64 4.45
C LEU A 70 -0.30 7.77 4.87
N ASN A 71 1.01 7.58 4.72
CA ASN A 71 2.00 8.58 5.12
C ASN A 71 1.94 9.86 4.28
N SER A 72 1.53 9.74 3.01
CA SER A 72 1.29 10.88 2.13
C SER A 72 -0.10 11.50 2.30
N GLN A 73 -0.91 10.97 3.23
CA GLN A 73 -2.31 11.36 3.46
C GLN A 73 -3.14 11.29 2.17
N SER A 74 -2.83 10.31 1.34
CA SER A 74 -3.55 10.09 0.10
C SER A 74 -4.97 9.58 0.41
N GLU A 75 -5.95 10.06 -0.35
CA GLU A 75 -7.32 9.53 -0.26
C GLU A 75 -7.53 8.35 -1.23
N TYR A 76 -6.64 8.19 -2.21
CA TYR A 76 -6.77 7.24 -3.31
C TYR A 76 -5.40 6.68 -3.68
N PHE A 77 -5.32 5.38 -3.95
CA PHE A 77 -4.11 4.80 -4.55
C PHE A 77 -4.47 3.65 -5.48
N THR A 78 -3.56 3.29 -6.37
CA THR A 78 -3.66 2.05 -7.15
C THR A 78 -2.43 1.18 -6.96
N TYR A 79 -2.64 -0.12 -7.08
CA TYR A 79 -1.59 -1.11 -7.01
C TYR A 79 -1.75 -2.12 -8.13
N ASN A 80 -0.67 -2.37 -8.85
CA ASN A 80 -0.59 -3.45 -9.84
C ASN A 80 0.06 -4.68 -9.21
N LYS A 81 -0.67 -5.78 -9.10
CA LYS A 81 -0.16 -7.00 -8.44
C LYS A 81 0.98 -7.70 -9.18
N VAL A 82 1.15 -7.48 -10.49
CA VAL A 82 2.18 -8.12 -11.31
C VAL A 82 3.42 -7.25 -11.41
N SER A 83 3.27 -6.01 -11.88
CA SER A 83 4.41 -5.08 -12.01
C SER A 83 4.85 -4.47 -10.68
N ARG A 84 4.03 -4.64 -9.62
CA ARG A 84 4.22 -4.06 -8.29
C ARG A 84 4.33 -2.53 -8.29
N VAL A 85 3.79 -1.89 -9.33
CA VAL A 85 3.69 -0.43 -9.40
C VAL A 85 2.60 0.03 -8.44
N CYS A 86 2.99 0.94 -7.56
CA CYS A 86 2.16 1.69 -6.65
C CYS A 86 2.00 3.12 -7.17
N LYS A 87 0.77 3.58 -7.34
CA LYS A 87 0.44 4.96 -7.71
C LYS A 87 -0.29 5.61 -6.54
N ASN A 88 0.35 6.58 -5.91
CA ASN A 88 -0.25 7.36 -4.83
C ASN A 88 -0.63 8.73 -5.37
N TYR A 89 -1.86 9.14 -5.09
CA TYR A 89 -2.40 10.38 -5.61
C TYR A 89 -2.39 11.45 -4.52
N SER A 90 -1.96 12.66 -4.88
CA SER A 90 -1.86 13.74 -3.90
C SER A 90 -3.26 14.20 -3.47
N PRO A 91 -3.52 14.39 -2.16
CA PRO A 91 -4.82 14.85 -1.66
C PRO A 91 -5.17 16.28 -2.10
N LYS A 92 -4.20 17.02 -2.66
CA LYS A 92 -4.40 18.40 -3.13
C LYS A 92 -5.16 18.51 -4.44
N TYR A 93 -5.24 17.42 -5.21
CA TYR A 93 -5.83 17.43 -6.54
C TYR A 93 -7.10 16.60 -6.57
N LYS A 94 -8.04 17.03 -7.40
CA LYS A 94 -9.27 16.28 -7.65
C LYS A 94 -8.96 15.11 -8.57
N MET A 95 -9.52 13.95 -8.23
CA MET A 95 -9.35 12.71 -8.97
C MET A 95 -10.69 12.25 -9.54
N THR A 96 -10.64 11.54 -10.66
CA THR A 96 -11.76 10.77 -11.18
C THR A 96 -11.36 9.31 -11.28
N VAL A 97 -12.32 8.40 -11.09
CA VAL A 97 -12.12 6.98 -11.35
C VAL A 97 -12.17 6.74 -12.84
N VAL A 98 -11.25 5.93 -13.35
CA VAL A 98 -11.20 5.50 -14.75
C VAL A 98 -11.11 3.98 -14.83
N SER A 99 -11.73 3.40 -15.85
CA SER A 99 -11.54 1.99 -16.18
C SER A 99 -10.22 1.79 -16.93
N THR A 100 -9.48 0.75 -16.58
CA THR A 100 -8.27 0.31 -17.29
C THR A 100 -8.45 -1.08 -17.86
N ASN A 101 -7.77 -1.38 -18.96
CA ASN A 101 -7.74 -2.72 -19.55
C ASN A 101 -6.84 -3.69 -18.75
N ASP A 102 -6.08 -3.20 -17.77
CA ASP A 102 -5.21 -4.03 -16.93
C ASP A 102 -5.95 -4.53 -15.67
N ASN A 103 -6.41 -5.78 -15.72
CA ASN A 103 -7.05 -6.46 -14.59
C ASN A 103 -6.12 -6.73 -13.40
N ASN A 104 -4.81 -6.47 -13.53
CA ASN A 104 -3.87 -6.56 -12.42
C ASN A 104 -3.80 -5.26 -11.62
N GLU A 105 -4.25 -4.14 -12.18
CA GLU A 105 -4.38 -2.87 -11.47
C GLU A 105 -5.66 -2.87 -10.64
N THR A 106 -5.54 -2.53 -9.36
CA THR A 106 -6.67 -2.42 -8.43
C THR A 106 -6.64 -1.03 -7.79
N ALA A 107 -7.80 -0.38 -7.77
CA ALA A 107 -8.00 0.91 -7.13
C ALA A 107 -8.51 0.77 -5.69
N PHE A 108 -8.03 1.65 -4.82
CA PHE A 108 -8.39 1.72 -3.40
C PHE A 108 -8.74 3.16 -3.02
N TYR A 109 -9.65 3.33 -2.05
CA TYR A 109 -10.08 4.64 -1.55
C TYR A 109 -10.23 4.61 -0.03
N ARG A 110 -9.97 5.74 0.63
CA ARG A 110 -9.93 5.79 2.10
C ARG A 110 -11.32 5.56 2.72
N CYS A 111 -11.38 4.77 3.80
CA CYS A 111 -12.62 4.42 4.48
C CYS A 111 -13.40 5.62 5.05
N HIS A 112 -12.75 6.76 5.31
CA HIS A 112 -13.41 7.96 5.84
C HIS A 112 -13.91 8.92 4.74
N GLY A 113 -13.63 8.64 3.46
CA GLY A 113 -14.02 9.49 2.32
C GLY A 113 -15.49 9.36 1.87
N ILE A 114 -16.31 8.56 2.58
CA ILE A 114 -17.63 8.07 2.14
C ILE A 114 -18.60 9.19 1.71
N ALA A 115 -18.49 10.40 2.26
CA ALA A 115 -19.37 11.51 1.89
C ALA A 115 -19.12 12.07 0.48
N ASP A 116 -17.86 12.13 0.02
CA ASP A 116 -17.51 12.62 -1.33
C ASP A 116 -17.32 11.46 -2.33
N SER A 117 -16.92 10.27 -1.87
CA SER A 117 -16.71 9.11 -2.74
C SER A 117 -18.00 8.57 -3.35
N MET A 118 -19.14 8.65 -2.66
CA MET A 118 -20.44 8.28 -3.23
C MET A 118 -20.83 9.13 -4.44
N ALA A 119 -20.40 10.40 -4.52
CA ALA A 119 -20.64 11.24 -5.69
C ALA A 119 -19.87 10.75 -6.93
N ILE A 120 -18.70 10.14 -6.74
CA ILE A 120 -17.92 9.53 -7.84
C ILE A 120 -18.60 8.25 -8.35
N PHE A 121 -19.17 7.44 -7.47
CA PHE A 121 -19.90 6.23 -7.89
C PHE A 121 -21.20 6.52 -8.66
N ILE A 122 -21.86 7.65 -8.39
CA ILE A 122 -23.11 8.02 -9.09
C ILE A 122 -22.85 8.46 -10.55
N SER A 123 -21.64 8.93 -10.90
CA SER A 123 -21.29 9.29 -12.29
C SER A 123 -20.79 8.13 -13.16
N LEU A 124 -20.61 6.93 -12.59
CA LEU A 124 -20.11 5.75 -13.31
C LEU A 124 -21.23 4.83 -13.82
N LYS A 125 -22.49 5.26 -13.78
CA LYS A 125 -23.60 4.53 -14.42
C LYS A 125 -23.97 5.24 -15.73
N PRO A 126 -24.05 4.53 -16.87
CA PRO A 126 -24.40 5.11 -18.16
C PRO A 126 -25.79 5.75 -18.16
#